data_AF-A0AAE2CVY1-F1
#
_entry.id   AF-A0AAE2CVY1-F1
#
_cell.length_a   1.000
_cell.length_b   1.000
_cell.length_c   1.000
_cell.angle_alpha   90.00
_cell.angle_beta   90.00
_cell.angle_gamma   90.00
#
_symmetry.space_group_name_H-M   'P 1'
#
loop_
_entity.id
_entity.type
_entity.pdbx_description
1 polymer ?
#
loop_
_entity_poly.entity_id
_entity_poly.type
_entity_poly.pdbx_seq_one_letter_code
_entity_poly.pdbx_strand_id
1 'polypeptide(L)'
;MIENLVDRTHHCRNLSSPMAILLYSPALRTILTPYSRPGMRMPFKKMSTQKPIKAALGSSGPITADQTMQKFHQVFHSERQPANGWDKCWEEGVTPWDLGSPTPVLVHLNDTGSLPKGRALLPGCGTGHDVVAIASAERYVVGLDISDNALKKATELSSRSPNAEHFTFLKTDFFTWCPTQLFDLIFDYTFFCAIEPGLRSQWARKICDLLKPDGELITLMFPIDDHEGGPPYKVSVADYEEVLHPLGLKATYIAENELAVAPRMGREKLGRWRRSICQSSL
;
A
#
# COMPACT_ATOMS: atom_id res chain seq x y z
N MET A 1 -51.29 43.02 -27.90
CA MET A 1 -51.86 41.73 -27.47
C MET A 1 -51.66 41.66 -25.96
N ILE A 2 -52.65 41.11 -25.25
CA ILE A 2 -53.06 41.38 -23.86
C ILE A 2 -52.04 40.96 -22.77
N GLU A 3 -52.17 41.63 -21.62
CA GLU A 3 -51.47 41.51 -20.34
C GLU A 3 -51.72 40.20 -19.54
N ASN A 4 -50.91 40.03 -18.48
CA ASN A 4 -51.25 39.55 -17.12
C ASN A 4 -51.50 38.06 -16.80
N LEU A 5 -50.74 37.57 -15.82
CA LEU A 5 -51.12 36.71 -14.65
C LEU A 5 -49.85 36.59 -13.76
N VAL A 6 -49.66 37.26 -12.60
CA VAL A 6 -50.34 37.24 -11.29
C VAL A 6 -50.40 35.81 -10.70
N ASP A 7 -49.47 35.39 -9.84
CA ASP A 7 -49.35 35.59 -8.37
C ASP A 7 -50.03 34.48 -7.53
N ARG A 8 -49.44 34.22 -6.35
CA ARG A 8 -50.00 33.62 -5.10
C ARG A 8 -49.54 32.23 -4.61
N THR A 9 -48.49 32.28 -3.79
CA THR A 9 -48.46 32.02 -2.32
C THR A 9 -48.94 30.71 -1.65
N HIS A 10 -48.09 30.28 -0.69
CA HIS A 10 -48.35 29.76 0.68
C HIS A 10 -48.68 28.27 0.94
N HIS A 11 -47.76 27.55 1.62
CA HIS A 11 -47.89 27.05 3.02
C HIS A 11 -46.63 26.21 3.39
N CYS A 12 -45.80 26.64 4.35
CA CYS A 12 -45.86 26.36 5.80
C CYS A 12 -45.61 24.88 6.18
N ARG A 13 -44.47 24.58 6.84
CA ARG A 13 -44.43 24.09 8.24
C ARG A 13 -43.01 23.80 8.74
N ASN A 14 -42.72 24.42 9.88
CA ASN A 14 -41.71 24.09 10.87
C ASN A 14 -41.78 22.61 11.31
N LEU A 15 -40.65 22.05 11.74
CA LEU A 15 -40.56 21.20 12.93
C LEU A 15 -39.13 21.25 13.49
N SER A 16 -39.05 21.88 14.67
CA SER A 16 -37.93 21.95 15.58
C SER A 16 -38.00 20.83 16.64
N SER A 17 -36.86 20.61 17.32
CA SER A 17 -36.68 20.00 18.67
C SER A 17 -36.32 18.50 18.72
N PRO A 18 -35.75 17.96 19.84
CA PRO A 18 -34.61 18.43 20.67
C PRO A 18 -33.65 17.32 21.18
N MET A 19 -32.60 17.75 21.92
CA MET A 19 -32.03 17.15 23.16
C MET A 19 -31.53 15.69 23.19
N ALA A 20 -30.22 15.53 23.50
CA ALA A 20 -29.79 14.61 24.55
C ALA A 20 -28.40 15.01 25.11
N ILE A 21 -28.43 15.54 26.34
CA ILE A 21 -27.30 15.75 27.25
C ILE A 21 -27.29 14.58 28.24
N LEU A 22 -26.15 13.89 28.41
CA LEU A 22 -25.83 13.04 29.57
C LEU A 22 -24.35 13.26 29.89
N LEU A 23 -24.03 14.14 30.85
CA LEU A 23 -23.81 13.90 32.28
C LEU A 23 -22.46 13.23 32.63
N TYR A 24 -21.60 14.07 33.18
CA TYR A 24 -20.50 13.79 34.12
C TYR A 24 -20.94 12.94 35.33
N SER A 25 -20.05 12.06 35.83
CA SER A 25 -19.66 12.11 37.26
C SER A 25 -18.36 11.33 37.57
N PRO A 26 -17.58 11.73 38.61
CA PRO A 26 -16.22 11.25 38.90
C PRO A 26 -16.09 10.44 40.22
N ALA A 27 -14.83 10.09 40.57
CA ALA A 27 -14.32 9.60 41.88
C ALA A 27 -14.36 8.07 42.09
N LEU A 28 -13.38 7.39 42.72
CA LEU A 28 -12.47 7.77 43.81
C LEU A 28 -11.07 7.11 43.70
N ARG A 29 -10.09 7.81 44.28
CA ARG A 29 -8.72 7.39 44.63
C ARG A 29 -8.68 6.59 45.95
N THR A 30 -7.47 6.08 46.23
CA THR A 30 -6.84 5.78 47.55
C THR A 30 -7.04 4.32 48.03
N ILE A 31 -6.09 3.56 48.60
CA ILE A 31 -4.88 3.86 49.41
C ILE A 31 -3.80 2.74 49.25
N LEU A 32 -2.54 3.16 49.40
CA LEU A 32 -1.28 2.49 49.84
C LEU A 32 -1.49 1.48 51.01
N THR A 33 -0.68 0.46 51.36
CA THR A 33 0.79 0.29 51.54
C THR A 33 1.06 -1.15 52.08
N PRO A 34 2.32 -1.59 52.26
CA PRO A 34 2.73 -3.01 52.24
C PRO A 34 2.81 -3.68 53.62
N TYR A 35 2.89 -5.02 53.62
CA TYR A 35 3.32 -5.81 54.77
C TYR A 35 4.55 -6.66 54.42
N SER A 36 5.67 -6.34 55.05
CA SER A 36 6.84 -7.20 55.19
C SER A 36 6.70 -8.05 56.46
N ARG A 37 7.26 -9.26 56.48
CA ARG A 37 8.05 -9.84 57.61
C ARG A 37 8.56 -11.27 57.28
N PRO A 38 9.54 -11.81 58.03
CA PRO A 38 10.73 -12.42 57.44
C PRO A 38 10.94 -13.89 57.87
N GLY A 39 11.98 -14.49 57.28
CA GLY A 39 12.76 -15.55 57.93
C GLY A 39 12.67 -16.91 57.25
N MET A 40 13.80 -17.41 56.75
CA MET A 40 14.58 -18.45 57.43
C MET A 40 15.61 -19.01 56.44
N ARG A 41 16.91 -18.78 56.72
CA ARG A 41 18.03 -19.43 56.01
C ARG A 41 18.16 -20.87 56.51
N MET A 42 18.24 -21.81 55.58
CA MET A 42 18.64 -23.21 55.81
C MET A 42 19.70 -23.60 54.75
N PRO A 43 20.59 -24.56 55.05
CA PRO A 43 21.93 -24.62 54.47
C PRO A 43 21.97 -25.28 53.09
N PHE A 44 22.86 -24.77 52.23
CA PHE A 44 23.20 -25.34 50.93
C PHE A 44 23.86 -26.71 51.09
N LYS A 45 23.19 -27.77 50.63
CA LYS A 45 23.77 -29.11 50.43
C LYS A 45 24.32 -29.15 49.00
N LYS A 46 25.63 -29.39 48.85
CA LYS A 46 26.28 -29.59 47.54
C LYS A 46 25.64 -30.80 46.85
N MET A 47 25.00 -30.59 45.70
CA MET A 47 24.61 -31.66 44.79
C MET A 47 25.53 -31.67 43.56
N SER A 48 25.99 -32.88 43.29
CA SER A 48 26.85 -33.32 42.21
C SER A 48 26.43 -32.78 40.83
N THR A 49 27.42 -32.33 40.06
CA THR A 49 27.29 -31.94 38.66
C THR A 49 26.97 -33.15 37.79
N GLN A 50 25.70 -33.31 37.39
CA GLN A 50 25.35 -34.10 36.21
C GLN A 50 25.28 -33.17 35.00
N LYS A 51 26.10 -33.46 33.98
CA LYS A 51 26.05 -32.81 32.67
C LYS A 51 24.64 -32.96 32.09
N PRO A 52 23.98 -31.88 31.64
CA PRO A 52 22.77 -32.03 30.86
C PRO A 52 23.14 -32.60 29.49
N ILE A 53 22.48 -33.69 29.12
CA ILE A 53 22.43 -34.21 27.77
C ILE A 53 21.80 -33.11 26.91
N LYS A 54 22.58 -32.50 26.02
CA LYS A 54 22.06 -31.60 24.99
C LYS A 54 21.21 -32.44 24.04
N ALA A 55 19.90 -32.45 24.26
CA ALA A 55 18.97 -32.72 23.18
C ALA A 55 19.19 -31.61 22.14
N ALA A 56 19.61 -32.00 20.94
CA ALA A 56 19.65 -31.12 19.78
C ALA A 56 18.20 -30.82 19.35
N LEU A 57 17.52 -29.94 20.08
CA LEU A 57 16.45 -29.16 19.49
C LEU A 57 17.15 -28.13 18.60
N GLY A 58 17.01 -28.27 17.28
CA GLY A 58 17.40 -27.25 16.33
C GLY A 58 16.66 -25.96 16.68
N SER A 59 17.35 -25.03 17.33
CA SER A 59 16.87 -23.68 17.54
C SER A 59 17.02 -22.93 16.22
N SER A 60 16.02 -23.01 15.34
CA SER A 60 15.91 -22.02 14.27
C SER A 60 15.57 -20.69 14.96
N GLY A 61 16.57 -19.83 15.12
CA GLY A 61 16.34 -18.43 15.45
C GLY A 61 15.41 -17.75 14.42
N PRO A 62 14.95 -16.52 14.70
CA PRO A 62 14.14 -15.78 13.73
C PRO A 62 14.85 -15.71 12.38
N ILE A 63 14.10 -16.02 11.31
CA ILE A 63 14.60 -15.98 9.92
C ILE A 63 15.06 -14.55 9.64
N THR A 64 16.28 -14.38 9.10
CA THR A 64 16.81 -13.07 8.75
C THR A 64 16.13 -12.51 7.48
N ALA A 65 16.26 -11.21 7.23
CA ALA A 65 15.78 -10.60 5.98
C ALA A 65 16.39 -11.28 4.75
N ASP A 66 17.70 -11.56 4.78
CA ASP A 66 18.41 -12.25 3.70
C ASP A 66 17.88 -13.66 3.46
N GLN A 67 17.63 -14.43 4.52
CA GLN A 67 17.05 -15.77 4.40
C GLN A 67 15.63 -15.73 3.82
N THR A 68 14.86 -14.71 4.19
CA THR A 68 13.51 -14.50 3.64
C THR A 68 13.58 -14.19 2.15
N MET A 69 14.50 -13.32 1.72
CA MET A 69 14.71 -12.99 0.32
C MET A 69 15.22 -14.18 -0.50
N GLN A 70 16.14 -14.98 0.04
CA GLN A 70 16.60 -16.21 -0.60
C GLN A 70 15.47 -17.21 -0.79
N LYS A 71 14.63 -17.40 0.24
CA LYS A 71 13.45 -18.26 0.13
C LYS A 71 12.48 -17.72 -0.92
N PHE A 72 12.28 -16.40 -0.96
CA PHE A 72 11.45 -15.78 -1.99
C PHE A 72 11.96 -16.09 -3.39
N HIS A 73 13.23 -15.84 -3.69
CA HIS A 73 13.80 -16.14 -5.00
C HIS A 73 13.69 -17.62 -5.35
N GLN A 74 13.90 -18.51 -4.38
CA GLN A 74 13.74 -19.95 -4.58
C GLN A 74 12.30 -20.32 -5.01
N VAL A 75 11.29 -19.79 -4.33
CA VAL A 75 9.87 -20.07 -4.63
C VAL A 75 9.45 -19.38 -5.92
N PHE A 76 9.87 -18.15 -6.14
CA PHE A 76 9.54 -17.38 -7.34
C PHE A 76 10.08 -18.07 -8.61
N HIS A 77 11.31 -18.57 -8.57
CA HIS A 77 11.95 -19.24 -9.70
C HIS A 77 11.65 -20.75 -9.78
N SER A 78 10.85 -21.32 -8.89
CA SER A 78 10.45 -22.74 -9.01
C SER A 78 9.48 -22.97 -10.17
N GLU A 79 8.83 -21.89 -10.63
CA GLU A 79 7.87 -21.91 -11.73
C GLU A 79 8.50 -21.42 -13.04
N ARG A 80 8.07 -21.99 -14.17
CA ARG A 80 8.59 -21.62 -15.50
C ARG A 80 8.10 -20.27 -16.00
N GLN A 81 6.88 -19.89 -15.60
CA GLN A 81 6.27 -18.61 -15.99
C GLN A 81 6.29 -17.66 -14.78
N PRO A 82 6.76 -16.41 -14.94
CA PRO A 82 6.82 -15.45 -13.83
C PRO A 82 5.47 -15.23 -13.14
N ALA A 83 4.36 -15.24 -13.89
CA ALA A 83 3.02 -15.10 -13.33
C ALA A 83 2.67 -16.20 -12.30
N ASN A 84 3.10 -17.44 -12.59
CA ASN A 84 2.91 -18.57 -11.67
C ASN A 84 3.84 -18.45 -10.46
N GLY A 85 5.05 -17.91 -10.63
CA GLY A 85 5.99 -17.67 -9.54
C GLY A 85 5.43 -16.70 -8.48
N TRP A 86 4.77 -15.62 -8.91
CA TRP A 86 4.11 -14.69 -7.98
C TRP A 86 2.98 -15.35 -7.19
N ASP A 87 2.08 -16.06 -7.86
CA ASP A 87 0.97 -16.74 -7.18
C ASP A 87 1.46 -17.84 -6.22
N LYS A 88 2.52 -18.56 -6.60
CA LYS A 88 3.19 -19.54 -5.74
C LYS A 88 3.74 -18.92 -4.45
N CYS A 89 4.36 -17.74 -4.55
CA CYS A 89 4.84 -17.02 -3.37
C CYS A 89 3.68 -16.64 -2.43
N TRP A 90 2.54 -16.24 -2.97
CA TRP A 90 1.33 -15.97 -2.18
C TRP A 90 0.75 -17.22 -1.54
N GLU A 91 0.72 -18.34 -2.26
CA GLU A 91 0.28 -19.65 -1.76
C GLU A 91 1.16 -20.10 -0.57
N GLU A 92 2.49 -19.99 -0.69
CA GLU A 92 3.44 -20.40 0.35
C GLU A 92 3.64 -19.37 1.47
N GLY A 93 2.99 -18.20 1.36
CA GLY A 93 3.12 -17.10 2.32
C GLY A 93 4.53 -16.48 2.35
N VAL A 94 5.27 -16.55 1.25
CA VAL A 94 6.61 -15.97 1.12
C VAL A 94 6.49 -14.62 0.42
N THR A 95 6.07 -13.60 1.17
CA THR A 95 5.70 -12.26 0.64
C THR A 95 6.52 -11.14 1.30
N PRO A 96 7.86 -11.11 1.18
CA PRO A 96 8.71 -10.13 1.85
C PRO A 96 8.47 -8.66 1.45
N TRP A 97 7.79 -8.42 0.33
CA TRP A 97 7.39 -7.08 -0.11
C TRP A 97 6.15 -6.56 0.63
N ASP A 98 5.33 -7.43 1.21
CA ASP A 98 4.10 -7.06 1.88
C ASP A 98 4.40 -6.42 3.25
N LEU A 99 3.96 -5.17 3.44
CA LEU A 99 4.13 -4.43 4.70
C LEU A 99 3.11 -4.83 5.78
N GLY A 100 2.08 -5.61 5.42
CA GLY A 100 0.93 -5.96 6.27
C GLY A 100 0.07 -4.76 6.66
N SER A 101 0.33 -3.59 6.07
CA SER A 101 -0.29 -2.31 6.39
C SER A 101 -0.16 -1.34 5.22
N PRO A 102 -0.98 -0.28 5.16
CA PRO A 102 -0.85 0.75 4.15
C PRO A 102 0.52 1.46 4.21
N THR A 103 1.03 1.82 3.05
CA THR A 103 2.29 2.55 2.86
C THR A 103 2.18 3.92 3.53
N PRO A 104 3.04 4.26 4.52
CA PRO A 104 2.88 5.45 5.33
C PRO A 104 2.81 6.77 4.54
N VAL A 105 3.65 6.92 3.51
CA VAL A 105 3.63 8.13 2.67
C VAL A 105 2.33 8.26 1.88
N LEU A 106 1.73 7.15 1.44
CA LEU A 106 0.47 7.18 0.71
C LEU A 106 -0.70 7.58 1.62
N VAL A 107 -0.74 7.06 2.85
CA VAL A 107 -1.70 7.47 3.88
C VAL A 107 -1.55 8.96 4.18
N HIS A 108 -0.32 9.44 4.38
CA HIS A 108 -0.06 10.85 4.63
C HIS A 108 -0.54 11.74 3.47
N LEU A 109 -0.27 11.36 2.22
CA LEU A 109 -0.73 12.10 1.05
C LEU A 109 -2.26 12.08 0.94
N ASN A 110 -2.91 10.98 1.31
CA ASN A 110 -4.36 10.88 1.35
C ASN A 110 -4.97 11.83 2.40
N ASP A 111 -4.48 11.76 3.64
CA ASP A 111 -5.02 12.48 4.79
C ASP A 111 -4.80 14.00 4.68
N THR A 112 -3.75 14.42 3.98
CA THR A 112 -3.47 15.84 3.67
C THR A 112 -4.20 16.35 2.42
N GLY A 113 -4.98 15.51 1.73
CA GLY A 113 -5.66 15.89 0.49
C GLY A 113 -4.72 16.11 -0.71
N SER A 114 -3.50 15.56 -0.64
CA SER A 114 -2.44 15.73 -1.64
C SER A 114 -2.51 14.73 -2.81
N LEU A 115 -3.46 13.80 -2.77
CA LEU A 115 -3.75 12.84 -3.84
C LEU A 115 -4.93 13.32 -4.72
N PRO A 116 -4.86 13.19 -6.06
CA PRO A 116 -5.98 13.45 -6.94
C PRO A 116 -7.25 12.70 -6.52
N LYS A 117 -8.41 13.32 -6.72
CA LYS A 117 -9.73 12.67 -6.59
C LYS A 117 -10.07 11.90 -7.87
N GLY A 118 -11.20 11.21 -7.91
CA GLY A 118 -11.67 10.48 -9.09
C GLY A 118 -11.25 9.01 -9.09
N ARG A 119 -10.78 8.49 -10.24
CA ARG A 119 -10.40 7.08 -10.39
C ARG A 119 -8.91 6.90 -10.16
N ALA A 120 -8.56 6.01 -9.24
CA ALA A 120 -7.18 5.62 -8.98
C ALA A 120 -6.91 4.16 -9.39
N LEU A 121 -5.70 3.88 -9.86
CA LEU A 121 -5.22 2.54 -10.21
C LEU A 121 -3.93 2.23 -9.44
N LEU A 122 -3.88 1.04 -8.84
CA LEU A 122 -2.68 0.48 -8.23
C LEU A 122 -2.37 -0.86 -8.93
N PRO A 123 -1.37 -0.91 -9.83
CA PRO A 123 -0.95 -2.14 -10.48
C PRO A 123 -0.11 -2.99 -9.52
N GLY A 124 -0.30 -4.32 -9.55
CA GLY A 124 0.38 -5.24 -8.63
C GLY A 124 0.00 -5.01 -7.17
N CYS A 125 -1.30 -4.89 -6.88
CA CYS A 125 -1.77 -4.41 -5.59
C CYS A 125 -1.57 -5.40 -4.43
N GLY A 126 -1.27 -6.67 -4.70
CA GLY A 126 -1.09 -7.69 -3.66
C GLY A 126 -2.31 -7.81 -2.75
N THR A 127 -2.09 -7.71 -1.44
CA THR A 127 -3.12 -7.68 -0.38
C THR A 127 -3.96 -6.41 -0.35
N GLY A 128 -3.66 -5.42 -1.19
CA GLY A 128 -4.54 -4.28 -1.42
C GLY A 128 -4.60 -3.28 -0.27
N HIS A 129 -3.64 -3.28 0.66
CA HIS A 129 -3.62 -2.34 1.78
C HIS A 129 -3.72 -0.88 1.33
N ASP A 130 -2.93 -0.50 0.32
CA ASP A 130 -2.93 0.84 -0.25
C ASP A 130 -4.22 1.15 -1.03
N VAL A 131 -4.81 0.15 -1.69
CA VAL A 131 -6.08 0.27 -2.40
C VAL A 131 -7.18 0.69 -1.43
N VAL A 132 -7.29 -0.02 -0.31
CA VAL A 132 -8.31 0.25 0.72
C VAL A 132 -8.05 1.58 1.42
N ALA A 133 -6.78 1.90 1.69
CA ALA A 133 -6.42 3.09 2.46
C ALA A 133 -6.81 4.41 1.78
N ILE A 134 -6.73 4.49 0.44
CA ILE A 134 -7.04 5.72 -0.29
C ILE A 134 -8.45 5.72 -0.90
N ALA A 135 -9.20 4.64 -0.75
CA ALA A 135 -10.58 4.55 -1.22
C ALA A 135 -11.51 5.42 -0.37
N SER A 136 -12.37 6.20 -1.02
CA SER A 136 -13.30 7.11 -0.37
C SER A 136 -14.46 7.49 -1.30
N ALA A 137 -15.46 8.20 -0.77
CA ALA A 137 -16.57 8.72 -1.56
C ALA A 137 -16.14 9.61 -2.75
N GLU A 138 -14.94 10.20 -2.69
CA GLU A 138 -14.38 11.03 -3.76
C GLU A 138 -13.28 10.33 -4.57
N ARG A 139 -12.91 9.09 -4.21
CA ARG A 139 -11.88 8.32 -4.91
C ARG A 139 -12.24 6.84 -5.03
N TYR A 140 -12.55 6.42 -6.25
CA TYR A 140 -12.77 5.01 -6.58
C TYR A 140 -11.45 4.36 -6.99
N VAL A 141 -11.05 3.28 -6.31
CA VAL A 141 -9.71 2.68 -6.47
C VAL A 141 -9.80 1.29 -7.09
N VAL A 142 -9.02 1.05 -8.13
CA VAL A 142 -8.88 -0.26 -8.77
C VAL A 142 -7.50 -0.83 -8.42
N GLY A 143 -7.47 -1.97 -7.72
CA GLY A 143 -6.27 -2.77 -7.54
C GLY A 143 -6.21 -3.88 -8.58
N LEU A 144 -5.10 -4.00 -9.31
CA LEU A 144 -4.88 -5.13 -10.21
C LEU A 144 -3.84 -6.08 -9.62
N ASP A 145 -4.09 -7.37 -9.71
CA ASP A 145 -3.06 -8.38 -9.49
C ASP A 145 -3.32 -9.59 -10.40
N ILE A 146 -2.28 -10.34 -10.69
CA ILE A 146 -2.37 -11.58 -11.48
C ILE A 146 -2.61 -12.81 -10.60
N SER A 147 -2.29 -12.73 -9.30
CA SER A 147 -2.39 -13.82 -8.35
C SER A 147 -3.81 -13.96 -7.79
N ASP A 148 -4.39 -15.16 -7.92
CA ASP A 148 -5.65 -15.51 -7.24
C ASP A 148 -5.47 -15.44 -5.71
N ASN A 149 -4.34 -15.96 -5.22
CA ASN A 149 -4.05 -16.04 -3.80
C ASN A 149 -3.88 -14.64 -3.17
N ALA A 150 -3.27 -13.70 -3.88
CA ALA A 150 -3.17 -12.30 -3.46
C ALA A 150 -4.55 -11.67 -3.31
N LEU A 151 -5.39 -11.75 -4.35
CA LEU A 151 -6.70 -11.11 -4.37
C LEU A 151 -7.70 -11.75 -3.41
N LYS A 152 -7.59 -13.06 -3.17
CA LYS A 152 -8.33 -13.74 -2.11
C LYS A 152 -7.98 -13.14 -0.74
N LYS A 153 -6.69 -13.02 -0.43
CA LYS A 153 -6.22 -12.38 0.83
C LYS A 153 -6.67 -10.91 0.91
N ALA A 154 -6.57 -10.16 -0.18
CA ALA A 154 -7.02 -8.76 -0.23
C ALA A 154 -8.52 -8.63 0.09
N THR A 155 -9.35 -9.52 -0.48
CA THR A 155 -10.79 -9.57 -0.22
C THR A 155 -11.09 -9.94 1.23
N GLU A 156 -10.39 -10.94 1.78
CA GLU A 156 -10.55 -11.36 3.17
C GLU A 156 -10.21 -10.22 4.16
N LEU A 157 -9.06 -9.57 3.97
CA LEU A 157 -8.58 -8.47 4.82
C LEU A 157 -9.46 -7.22 4.74
N SER A 158 -10.06 -6.96 3.59
CA SER A 158 -10.88 -5.77 3.35
C SER A 158 -12.39 -5.97 3.53
N SER A 159 -12.82 -7.18 3.87
CA SER A 159 -14.23 -7.58 3.99
C SER A 159 -15.09 -6.72 4.93
N ARG A 160 -14.46 -6.02 5.88
CA ARG A 160 -15.12 -5.13 6.87
C ARG A 160 -14.78 -3.65 6.66
N SER A 161 -14.20 -3.30 5.51
CA SER A 161 -13.87 -1.91 5.20
C SER A 161 -15.16 -1.08 5.09
N PRO A 162 -15.25 0.08 5.78
CA PRO A 162 -16.39 0.99 5.60
C PRO A 162 -16.45 1.58 4.19
N ASN A 163 -15.36 1.53 3.43
CA ASN A 163 -15.24 2.07 2.07
C ASN A 163 -15.35 0.97 0.99
N ALA A 164 -15.95 -0.18 1.29
CA ALA A 164 -16.02 -1.33 0.39
C ALA A 164 -16.66 -1.03 -0.98
N GLU A 165 -17.55 -0.05 -1.05
CA GLU A 165 -18.17 0.40 -2.31
C GLU A 165 -17.27 1.30 -3.17
N HIS A 166 -16.12 1.73 -2.64
CA HIS A 166 -15.20 2.67 -3.29
C HIS A 166 -13.90 2.03 -3.78
N PHE A 167 -13.80 0.71 -3.76
CA PHE A 167 -12.69 0.01 -4.41
C PHE A 167 -13.11 -1.31 -5.04
N THR A 168 -12.25 -1.84 -5.90
CA THR A 168 -12.38 -3.19 -6.44
C THR A 168 -11.00 -3.79 -6.68
N PHE A 169 -10.95 -5.12 -6.59
CA PHE A 169 -9.79 -5.92 -6.94
C PHE A 169 -10.10 -6.70 -8.22
N LEU A 170 -9.25 -6.57 -9.22
CA LEU A 170 -9.43 -7.24 -10.51
C LEU A 170 -8.25 -8.17 -10.79
N LYS A 171 -8.59 -9.44 -11.03
CA LYS A 171 -7.62 -10.42 -11.52
C LYS A 171 -7.34 -10.21 -12.99
N THR A 172 -6.26 -9.53 -13.31
CA THR A 172 -5.89 -9.26 -14.71
C THR A 172 -4.41 -8.90 -14.81
N ASP A 173 -3.86 -9.13 -15.99
CA ASP A 173 -2.51 -8.68 -16.31
C ASP A 173 -2.53 -7.20 -16.72
N PHE A 174 -1.76 -6.40 -16.00
CA PHE A 174 -1.59 -4.97 -16.26
C PHE A 174 -1.26 -4.67 -17.72
N PHE A 175 -0.41 -5.46 -18.37
CA PHE A 175 0.07 -5.18 -19.73
C PHE A 175 -1.02 -5.40 -20.79
N THR A 176 -1.95 -6.33 -20.56
CA THR A 176 -3.00 -6.70 -21.52
C THR A 176 -4.38 -6.11 -21.19
N TRP A 177 -4.59 -5.63 -19.96
CA TRP A 177 -5.88 -5.10 -19.53
C TRP A 177 -6.24 -3.76 -20.18
N CYS A 178 -7.42 -3.68 -20.81
CA CYS A 178 -7.91 -2.47 -21.49
C CYS A 178 -9.26 -2.04 -20.92
N PRO A 179 -9.31 -1.18 -19.89
CA PRO A 179 -10.56 -0.66 -19.35
C PRO A 179 -11.17 0.40 -20.29
N THR A 180 -12.48 0.61 -20.17
CA THR A 180 -13.19 1.67 -20.89
C THR A 180 -13.04 3.05 -20.25
N GLN A 181 -12.71 3.09 -18.94
CA GLN A 181 -12.51 4.32 -18.19
C GLN A 181 -11.07 4.43 -17.72
N LEU A 182 -10.45 5.57 -18.02
CA LEU A 182 -9.09 5.93 -17.64
C LEU A 182 -9.01 6.45 -16.20
N PHE A 183 -7.79 6.69 -15.74
CA PHE A 183 -7.47 7.03 -14.35
C PHE A 183 -6.98 8.47 -14.19
N ASP A 184 -7.46 9.12 -13.12
CA ASP A 184 -6.98 10.42 -12.65
C ASP A 184 -5.66 10.26 -11.88
N LEU A 185 -5.46 9.11 -11.23
CA LEU A 185 -4.26 8.74 -10.49
C LEU A 185 -3.82 7.31 -10.83
N ILE A 186 -2.54 7.11 -11.10
CA ILE A 186 -1.90 5.80 -10.97
C ILE A 186 -0.85 5.88 -9.88
N PHE A 187 -0.88 4.98 -8.91
CA PHE A 187 0.14 4.86 -7.88
C PHE A 187 0.92 3.55 -8.06
N ASP A 188 2.20 3.65 -8.42
CA ASP A 188 3.11 2.51 -8.57
C ASP A 188 4.05 2.43 -7.37
N TYR A 189 3.97 1.32 -6.63
CA TYR A 189 4.93 0.98 -5.59
C TYR A 189 5.17 -0.52 -5.58
N THR A 190 6.44 -0.92 -5.59
CA THR A 190 6.87 -2.32 -5.68
C THR A 190 6.40 -3.08 -6.92
N PHE A 191 5.83 -2.41 -7.93
CA PHE A 191 5.42 -3.02 -9.20
C PHE A 191 6.47 -2.82 -10.30
N PHE A 192 6.93 -1.58 -10.54
CA PHE A 192 7.97 -1.32 -11.55
C PHE A 192 9.29 -2.09 -11.30
N CYS A 193 9.66 -2.30 -10.03
CA CYS A 193 10.84 -3.12 -9.70
C CYS A 193 10.57 -4.62 -9.77
N ALA A 194 9.30 -5.06 -9.76
CA ALA A 194 8.93 -6.47 -9.83
C ALA A 194 8.92 -7.00 -11.28
N ILE A 195 8.71 -6.12 -12.26
CA ILE A 195 8.70 -6.50 -13.68
C ILE A 195 10.13 -6.67 -14.23
N GLU A 196 10.27 -7.58 -15.19
CA GLU A 196 11.52 -7.76 -15.94
C GLU A 196 11.99 -6.43 -16.55
N PRO A 197 13.29 -6.07 -16.48
CA PRO A 197 13.78 -4.80 -16.99
C PRO A 197 13.41 -4.52 -18.45
N GLY A 198 13.37 -5.55 -19.30
CA GLY A 198 12.95 -5.44 -20.71
C GLY A 198 11.49 -5.01 -20.91
N LEU A 199 10.63 -5.12 -19.89
CA LEU A 199 9.22 -4.71 -19.93
C LEU A 199 9.02 -3.25 -19.50
N ARG A 200 10.02 -2.55 -18.96
CA ARG A 200 9.88 -1.18 -18.41
C ARG A 200 9.38 -0.15 -19.44
N SER A 201 9.82 -0.27 -20.70
CA SER A 201 9.29 0.54 -21.81
C SER A 201 7.84 0.22 -22.17
N GLN A 202 7.40 -1.02 -21.98
CA GLN A 202 5.99 -1.41 -22.15
C GLN A 202 5.15 -0.91 -20.98
N TRP A 203 5.69 -0.96 -19.76
CA TRP A 203 5.06 -0.40 -18.57
C TRP A 203 4.77 1.09 -18.76
N ALA A 204 5.75 1.87 -19.20
CA ALA A 204 5.57 3.32 -19.38
C ALA A 204 4.50 3.66 -20.42
N ARG A 205 4.45 2.90 -21.54
CA ARG A 205 3.38 3.02 -22.55
C ARG A 205 2.03 2.69 -21.95
N LYS A 206 1.94 1.60 -21.17
CA LYS A 206 0.69 1.18 -20.55
C LYS A 206 0.19 2.19 -19.51
N ILE A 207 1.09 2.77 -18.71
CA ILE A 207 0.77 3.88 -17.81
C ILE A 207 0.18 5.06 -18.58
N CYS A 208 0.80 5.46 -19.71
CA CYS A 208 0.26 6.51 -20.56
C CYS A 208 -1.13 6.16 -21.09
N ASP A 209 -1.35 4.94 -21.58
CA ASP A 209 -2.64 4.53 -22.15
C ASP A 209 -3.76 4.49 -21.10
N LEU A 210 -3.42 4.22 -19.83
CA LEU A 210 -4.36 4.12 -18.72
C LEU A 210 -4.63 5.47 -18.04
N LEU A 211 -3.74 6.44 -18.16
CA LEU A 211 -3.92 7.79 -17.60
C LEU A 211 -4.84 8.65 -18.47
N LYS A 212 -5.73 9.40 -17.82
CA LYS A 212 -6.42 10.53 -18.44
C LYS A 212 -5.41 11.58 -18.94
N PRO A 213 -5.81 12.47 -19.87
CA PRO A 213 -4.94 13.55 -20.36
C PRO A 213 -4.35 14.44 -19.25
N ASP A 214 -5.12 14.70 -18.19
CA ASP A 214 -4.75 15.48 -17.01
C ASP A 214 -4.39 14.61 -15.79
N GLY A 215 -4.34 13.29 -15.97
CA GLY A 215 -4.03 12.34 -14.92
C GLY A 215 -2.58 12.43 -14.46
N GLU A 216 -2.35 11.93 -13.24
CA GLU A 216 -1.06 11.94 -12.59
C GLU A 216 -0.58 10.53 -12.30
N LEU A 217 0.69 10.25 -12.62
CA LEU A 217 1.40 9.10 -12.11
C LEU A 217 2.14 9.52 -10.84
N ILE A 218 1.99 8.74 -9.78
CA ILE A 218 2.84 8.82 -8.60
C ILE A 218 3.61 7.51 -8.50
N THR A 219 4.93 7.60 -8.41
CA THR A 219 5.82 6.44 -8.23
C THR A 219 6.52 6.55 -6.89
N LEU A 220 6.45 5.52 -6.06
CA LEU A 220 7.40 5.35 -4.97
C LEU A 220 8.55 4.48 -5.49
N MET A 221 9.57 5.16 -6.01
CA MET A 221 10.69 4.55 -6.73
C MET A 221 11.55 3.76 -5.75
N PHE A 222 11.47 2.43 -5.81
CA PHE A 222 12.10 1.49 -4.89
C PHE A 222 12.43 0.19 -5.63
N PRO A 223 13.51 -0.52 -5.31
CA PRO A 223 14.61 -0.13 -4.42
C PRO A 223 15.71 0.66 -5.15
N ILE A 224 16.15 1.77 -4.56
CA ILE A 224 17.29 2.58 -5.02
C ILE A 224 18.52 2.18 -4.20
N ASP A 225 19.32 1.29 -4.77
CA ASP A 225 20.61 0.82 -4.24
C ASP A 225 21.41 0.07 -5.33
N ASP A 226 22.49 -0.60 -4.94
CA ASP A 226 23.45 -1.25 -5.84
C ASP A 226 23.32 -2.78 -5.93
N HIS A 227 22.26 -3.40 -5.40
CA HIS A 227 22.15 -4.87 -5.45
C HIS A 227 22.03 -5.40 -6.88
N GLU A 228 22.30 -6.70 -7.04
CA GLU A 228 22.24 -7.40 -8.33
C GLU A 228 21.14 -8.45 -8.33
N GLY A 229 20.54 -8.68 -9.50
CA GLY A 229 19.42 -9.59 -9.67
C GLY A 229 18.07 -8.99 -9.31
N GLY A 230 17.06 -9.85 -9.18
CA GLY A 230 15.69 -9.49 -8.87
C GLY A 230 14.74 -10.66 -9.13
N PRO A 231 13.43 -10.46 -8.93
CA PRO A 231 12.80 -9.28 -8.34
C PRO A 231 13.09 -9.13 -6.82
N PRO A 232 12.88 -7.95 -6.20
CA PRO A 232 12.79 -6.67 -6.91
C PRO A 232 14.13 -6.38 -7.59
N TYR A 233 14.11 -5.85 -8.82
CA TYR A 233 15.30 -5.34 -9.50
C TYR A 233 15.63 -3.95 -8.99
N LYS A 234 16.91 -3.59 -8.87
CA LYS A 234 17.29 -2.21 -8.55
C LYS A 234 16.77 -1.22 -9.60
N VAL A 235 16.48 -0.02 -9.11
CA VAL A 235 16.01 1.12 -9.91
C VAL A 235 16.72 2.39 -9.46
N SER A 236 16.67 3.39 -10.30
CA SER A 236 17.12 4.75 -10.05
C SER A 236 16.08 5.72 -10.57
N VAL A 237 16.19 7.00 -10.21
CA VAL A 237 15.36 8.05 -10.84
C VAL A 237 15.52 8.03 -12.36
N ALA A 238 16.73 7.82 -12.86
CA ALA A 238 17.04 7.79 -14.28
C ALA A 238 16.30 6.66 -15.02
N ASP A 239 16.11 5.48 -14.40
CA ASP A 239 15.36 4.38 -15.01
C ASP A 239 13.90 4.77 -15.31
N TYR A 240 13.27 5.55 -14.43
CA TYR A 240 11.91 6.05 -14.64
C TYR A 240 11.90 7.16 -15.69
N GLU A 241 12.83 8.12 -15.61
CA GLU A 241 12.96 9.20 -16.58
C GLU A 241 13.19 8.67 -18.00
N GLU A 242 14.05 7.66 -18.17
CA GLU A 242 14.37 7.05 -19.46
C GLU A 242 13.13 6.55 -20.20
N VAL A 243 12.19 5.92 -19.49
CA VAL A 243 10.99 5.34 -20.10
C VAL A 243 9.80 6.30 -20.13
N LEU A 244 9.70 7.25 -19.20
CA LEU A 244 8.58 8.19 -19.10
C LEU A 244 8.77 9.45 -19.97
N HIS A 245 9.99 10.00 -20.01
CA HIS A 245 10.28 11.24 -20.73
C HIS A 245 9.98 11.17 -22.23
N PRO A 246 10.31 10.09 -22.96
CA PRO A 246 9.99 9.99 -24.39
C PRO A 246 8.49 9.98 -24.70
N LEU A 247 7.65 9.62 -23.71
CA LEU A 247 6.20 9.59 -23.82
C LEU A 247 5.55 10.91 -23.36
N GLY A 248 6.35 11.92 -23.02
CA GLY A 248 5.88 13.23 -22.59
C GLY A 248 5.41 13.29 -21.13
N LEU A 249 5.56 12.23 -20.34
CA LEU A 249 5.40 12.29 -18.88
C LEU A 249 6.69 12.88 -18.28
N LYS A 250 6.58 14.01 -17.60
CA LYS A 250 7.71 14.71 -16.96
C LYS A 250 7.52 14.75 -15.46
N ALA A 251 8.62 14.59 -14.72
CA ALA A 251 8.59 14.76 -13.28
C ALA A 251 8.24 16.21 -12.92
N THR A 252 7.20 16.39 -12.12
CA THR A 252 6.84 17.68 -11.52
C THR A 252 7.40 17.81 -10.10
N TYR A 253 7.77 16.67 -9.49
CA TYR A 253 8.28 16.59 -8.13
C TYR A 253 9.05 15.28 -7.96
N ILE A 254 10.24 15.35 -7.35
CA ILE A 254 10.99 14.19 -6.86
C ILE A 254 11.57 14.56 -5.50
N ALA A 255 11.33 13.74 -4.48
CA ALA A 255 11.91 13.94 -3.15
C ALA A 255 12.18 12.62 -2.43
N GLU A 256 13.00 12.68 -1.39
CA GLU A 256 13.18 11.58 -0.44
C GLU A 256 11.86 11.23 0.24
N ASN A 257 11.65 9.94 0.54
CA ASN A 257 10.54 9.53 1.40
C ASN A 257 10.96 9.54 2.88
N GLU A 258 10.66 10.64 3.58
CA GLU A 258 10.93 10.76 5.02
C GLU A 258 10.04 9.84 5.89
N LEU A 259 8.97 9.29 5.31
CA LEU A 259 8.04 8.36 5.97
C LEU A 259 8.33 6.89 5.60
N ALA A 260 9.48 6.60 5.00
CA ALA A 260 9.89 5.25 4.66
C ALA A 260 9.99 4.35 5.90
N VAL A 261 9.50 3.12 5.79
CA VAL A 261 9.69 2.10 6.84
C VAL A 261 11.17 1.74 6.97
N ALA A 262 11.61 1.32 8.16
CA ALA A 262 13.03 1.13 8.46
C ALA A 262 13.84 0.32 7.41
N PRO A 263 13.34 -0.81 6.85
CA PRO A 263 14.07 -1.56 5.81
C PRO A 263 14.22 -0.84 4.46
N ARG A 264 13.43 0.20 4.22
CA ARG A 264 13.36 0.96 2.95
C ARG A 264 13.86 2.40 3.09
N MET A 265 14.20 2.83 4.31
CA MET A 265 14.70 4.17 4.59
C MET A 265 15.96 4.47 3.78
N GLY A 266 15.95 5.59 3.04
CA GLY A 266 17.04 5.99 2.15
C GLY A 266 17.17 5.17 0.86
N ARG A 267 16.24 4.24 0.59
CA ARG A 267 16.21 3.37 -0.60
C ARG A 267 14.99 3.63 -1.48
N GLU A 268 14.24 4.70 -1.21
CA GLU A 268 13.08 5.05 -2.01
C GLU A 268 12.84 6.56 -2.10
N LYS A 269 12.35 6.99 -3.26
CA LYS A 269 12.00 8.39 -3.55
C LYS A 269 10.59 8.49 -4.10
N LEU A 270 9.86 9.52 -3.69
CA LEU A 270 8.55 9.84 -4.20
C LEU A 270 8.68 10.70 -5.46
N GLY A 271 8.17 10.21 -6.59
CA GLY A 271 8.08 10.93 -7.86
C GLY A 271 6.63 11.21 -8.25
N ARG A 272 6.35 12.41 -8.75
CA ARG A 272 5.06 12.76 -9.38
C ARG A 272 5.30 13.16 -10.83
N TRP A 273 4.49 12.63 -11.74
CA TRP A 273 4.68 12.77 -13.17
C TRP A 273 3.37 13.17 -13.84
N ARG A 274 3.44 14.15 -14.74
CA ARG A 274 2.31 14.61 -15.54
C ARG A 274 2.71 14.77 -16.99
N ARG A 275 1.72 14.72 -17.89
CA ARG A 275 1.97 15.02 -19.30
C ARG A 275 2.42 16.47 -19.42
N SER A 276 3.52 16.69 -20.12
CA SER A 276 3.95 18.03 -20.51
C SER A 276 2.83 18.65 -21.33
N ILE A 277 2.36 19.84 -20.94
CA ILE A 277 1.46 20.62 -21.77
C ILE A 277 2.26 20.99 -23.01
N CYS A 278 1.90 20.44 -24.17
CA CYS A 278 2.33 21.06 -25.42
C CYS A 278 1.71 22.45 -25.42
N GLN A 279 2.53 23.49 -25.27
CA GLN A 279 2.13 24.81 -25.74
C GLN A 279 1.90 24.65 -27.23
N SER A 280 0.63 24.52 -27.64
CA SER A 280 0.24 24.72 -29.02
C SER A 280 0.73 26.12 -29.37
N SER A 281 1.84 26.22 -30.08
CA SER A 281 2.26 27.44 -30.73
C SER A 281 1.13 27.83 -31.68
N LEU A 282 0.36 28.84 -31.26
CA LEU A 282 -0.61 29.57 -32.06
C LEU A 282 0.07 30.21 -33.28
#